data_AF-A0A4Z2EMG1-F1
#
_entry.id   AF-A0A4Z2EMG1-F1
#
_cell.length_a   1.000
_cell.length_b   1.000
_cell.length_c   1.000
_cell.angle_alpha   90.00
_cell.angle_beta   90.00
_cell.angle_gamma   90.00
#
_symmetry.space_group_name_H-M   'P 1'
#
loop_
_entity.id
_entity.type
_entity.pdbx_description
1 polymer ?
#
loop_
_entity_poly.entity_id
_entity_poly.type
_entity_poly.pdbx_seq_one_letter_code
_entity_poly.pdbx_strand_id
1 'polypeptide(L)'
;MEELQHKTALLQAVQRELSQLQELNGLQRKRAAEVLNLLLRDLSDIGAIIGASDAKMAPPPEPKGNGSAVEEEFTVARLYISRMRSEVKSLVNRSKQLESAQADAHRKIQANEKELASCQLLVSQHQAKIKSLTDYMQNMEQKKRQLEESQDALTEELTKLQTQEKRHEVSEKEKEDISRPDGDEDIKNSLEEQLESHREAHQKQLSRLRDEMEDKQRMQDQLTDLNQGLLLEQERLMSDYDKLKAEEQEKDAKLQKLILLTEQSEQAREDLKGLEETVAKELQTLHNLRKLFVQDLTTRVKKSAELDCEEGLGNVAQKQKISFLENNLEQLTKVHKQLVRDNADLRCELPKLEKRLRATAERVKALENALKEAKENAMRDRKRYQQEVDRIKEAVRAKNMARRGFSAQIAKPIRPGQHPLSSPISIRGGGVYAHH
;
A
#
# COMPACT_ATOMS: atom_id res chain seq x y z
N MET A 1 -75.21 -66.47 0.30
CA MET A 1 -75.68 -65.08 0.53
C MET A 1 -74.70 -64.35 1.45
N GLU A 2 -74.27 -64.97 2.56
CA GLU A 2 -73.28 -64.42 3.50
C GLU A 2 -71.89 -64.14 2.88
N GLU A 3 -71.34 -65.05 2.06
CA GLU A 3 -70.05 -64.81 1.38
C GLU A 3 -70.09 -63.60 0.44
N LEU A 4 -71.23 -63.36 -0.21
CA LEU A 4 -71.41 -62.21 -1.10
C LEU A 4 -71.45 -60.92 -0.27
N GLN A 5 -72.18 -60.92 0.84
CA GLN A 5 -72.21 -59.79 1.78
C GLN A 5 -70.82 -59.49 2.37
N HIS A 6 -70.06 -60.52 2.73
CA HIS A 6 -68.70 -60.36 3.23
C HIS A 6 -67.75 -59.78 2.18
N LYS A 7 -67.80 -60.28 0.93
CA LYS A 7 -67.02 -59.72 -0.19
C LYS A 7 -67.42 -58.28 -0.51
N THR A 8 -68.71 -57.95 -0.45
CA THR A 8 -69.19 -56.57 -0.63
C THR A 8 -68.70 -55.64 0.47
N ALA A 9 -68.70 -56.08 1.73
CA ALA A 9 -68.17 -55.30 2.85
C ALA A 9 -66.64 -55.05 2.72
N LEU A 10 -65.89 -56.08 2.31
CA LEU A 10 -64.45 -55.98 2.07
C LEU A 10 -64.14 -55.01 0.91
N LEU A 11 -64.89 -55.10 -0.19
CA LEU A 11 -64.75 -54.20 -1.33
C LEU A 11 -65.01 -52.73 -0.93
N GLN A 12 -66.05 -52.48 -0.13
CA GLN A 12 -66.33 -51.15 0.39
C GLN A 12 -65.22 -50.64 1.32
N ALA A 13 -64.62 -51.49 2.14
CA ALA A 13 -63.49 -51.13 2.99
C ALA A 13 -62.26 -50.73 2.17
N VAL A 14 -61.87 -51.57 1.19
CA VAL A 14 -60.74 -51.27 0.28
C VAL A 14 -61.00 -50.01 -0.53
N GLN A 15 -62.24 -49.77 -0.96
CA GLN A 15 -62.58 -48.56 -1.72
C GLN A 15 -62.53 -47.28 -0.86
N ARG A 16 -62.87 -47.37 0.44
CA ARG A 16 -62.66 -46.27 1.40
C ARG A 16 -61.17 -46.01 1.63
N GLU A 17 -60.37 -47.05 1.85
CA GLU A 17 -58.92 -46.92 2.02
C GLU A 17 -58.24 -46.34 0.77
N LEU A 18 -58.64 -46.79 -0.43
CA LEU A 18 -58.14 -46.24 -1.68
C LEU A 18 -58.49 -44.74 -1.83
N SER A 19 -59.71 -44.36 -1.46
CA SER A 19 -60.14 -42.94 -1.49
C SER A 19 -59.33 -42.11 -0.50
N GLN A 20 -59.11 -42.59 0.72
CA GLN A 20 -58.28 -41.93 1.73
C GLN A 20 -56.81 -41.79 1.27
N LEU A 21 -56.24 -42.83 0.64
CA LEU A 21 -54.90 -42.77 0.08
C LEU A 21 -54.81 -41.78 -1.10
N GLN A 22 -55.84 -41.70 -1.94
CA GLN A 22 -55.91 -40.70 -3.01
C GLN A 22 -55.97 -39.27 -2.46
N GLU A 23 -56.75 -39.03 -1.40
CA GLU A 23 -56.81 -37.72 -0.72
C GLU A 23 -55.47 -37.34 -0.08
N LEU A 24 -54.83 -38.26 0.65
CA LEU A 24 -53.51 -38.04 1.27
C LEU A 24 -52.42 -37.77 0.21
N ASN A 25 -52.43 -38.52 -0.89
CA ASN A 25 -51.50 -38.30 -2.01
C ASN A 25 -51.74 -36.94 -2.67
N GLY A 26 -53.01 -36.53 -2.82
CA GLY A 26 -53.37 -35.19 -3.30
C GLY A 26 -52.88 -34.07 -2.38
N LEU A 27 -52.99 -34.24 -1.07
CA LEU A 27 -52.49 -33.28 -0.09
C LEU A 27 -50.96 -33.17 -0.11
N GLN A 28 -50.25 -34.30 -0.18
CA GLN A 28 -48.80 -34.35 -0.31
C GLN A 28 -48.33 -33.64 -1.58
N ARG A 29 -49.00 -33.88 -2.72
CA ARG A 29 -48.68 -33.17 -3.98
C ARG A 29 -48.88 -31.67 -3.87
N LYS A 30 -49.99 -31.20 -3.28
CA LYS A 30 -50.25 -29.77 -3.08
C LYS A 30 -49.15 -29.12 -2.23
N ARG A 31 -48.77 -29.75 -1.11
CA ARG A 31 -47.71 -29.24 -0.23
C ARG A 31 -46.34 -29.25 -0.91
N ALA A 32 -45.98 -30.31 -1.63
CA ALA A 32 -44.73 -30.37 -2.37
C ALA A 32 -44.65 -29.26 -3.43
N ALA A 33 -45.75 -28.99 -4.15
CA ALA A 33 -45.83 -27.91 -5.11
C ALA A 33 -45.69 -26.52 -4.45
N GLU A 34 -46.31 -26.30 -3.29
CA GLU A 34 -46.17 -25.05 -2.52
C GLU A 34 -44.71 -24.80 -2.10
N VAL A 35 -44.02 -25.82 -1.56
CA VAL A 35 -42.62 -25.68 -1.15
C VAL A 35 -41.71 -25.45 -2.35
N LEU A 36 -41.92 -26.16 -3.46
CA LEU A 36 -41.15 -25.96 -4.69
C LEU A 36 -41.33 -24.54 -5.25
N ASN A 37 -42.55 -24.01 -5.23
CA ASN A 37 -42.82 -22.62 -5.64
C ASN A 37 -42.11 -21.60 -4.74
N LEU A 38 -42.05 -21.83 -3.43
CA LEU A 38 -41.30 -20.96 -2.51
C LEU A 38 -39.79 -21.00 -2.78
N LEU A 39 -39.22 -22.18 -3.03
CA LEU A 39 -37.81 -22.33 -3.38
C LEU A 39 -37.47 -21.60 -4.68
N LEU A 40 -38.30 -21.75 -5.72
CA LEU A 40 -38.12 -21.05 -6.99
C LEU A 40 -38.21 -19.52 -6.83
N ARG A 41 -39.09 -19.05 -5.95
CA ARG A 41 -39.19 -17.62 -5.62
C ARG A 41 -37.94 -17.11 -4.92
N ASP A 42 -37.47 -17.81 -3.88
CA ASP A 42 -36.25 -17.40 -3.16
C ASP A 42 -35.02 -17.42 -4.08
N LEU A 43 -34.92 -18.38 -5.00
CA LEU A 43 -33.86 -18.43 -6.03
C LEU A 43 -33.97 -17.27 -7.03
N SER A 44 -35.19 -16.93 -7.45
CA SER A 44 -35.44 -15.78 -8.33
C SER A 44 -35.06 -14.46 -7.66
N ASP A 45 -35.39 -14.30 -6.37
CA ASP A 45 -35.01 -13.13 -5.57
C ASP A 45 -33.48 -13.02 -5.42
N ILE A 46 -32.77 -14.13 -5.20
CA ILE A 46 -31.30 -14.16 -5.21
C ILE A 46 -30.75 -13.74 -6.57
N GLY A 47 -31.31 -14.28 -7.66
CA GLY A 47 -30.92 -13.91 -9.03
C GLY A 47 -31.09 -12.41 -9.29
N ALA A 48 -32.20 -11.82 -8.85
CA ALA A 48 -32.44 -10.38 -8.96
C ALA A 48 -31.44 -9.54 -8.15
N ILE A 49 -31.06 -9.98 -6.94
CA ILE A 49 -30.08 -9.28 -6.09
C ILE A 49 -28.68 -9.27 -6.72
N ILE A 50 -28.30 -10.36 -7.40
CA ILE A 50 -26.97 -10.51 -8.04
C ILE A 50 -26.95 -9.89 -9.45
N GLY A 51 -28.11 -9.52 -10.02
CA GLY A 51 -28.21 -8.97 -11.38
C GLY A 51 -28.29 -10.03 -12.49
N ALA A 52 -28.65 -11.27 -12.15
CA ALA A 52 -28.86 -12.37 -13.09
C ALA A 52 -30.35 -12.49 -13.47
N SER A 53 -30.96 -11.41 -13.97
CA SER A 53 -32.43 -11.27 -14.12
C SER A 53 -33.07 -12.10 -15.25
N ASP A 54 -32.30 -12.78 -16.10
CA ASP A 54 -32.82 -13.36 -17.36
C ASP A 54 -33.16 -14.85 -17.31
N ALA A 55 -32.96 -15.53 -16.17
CA ALA A 55 -33.35 -16.92 -16.02
C ALA A 55 -34.81 -17.01 -15.56
N LYS A 56 -35.76 -16.99 -16.50
CA LYS A 56 -37.15 -17.40 -16.24
C LYS A 56 -37.16 -18.87 -15.80
N MET A 57 -37.09 -19.11 -14.49
CA MET A 57 -37.26 -20.42 -13.88
C MET A 57 -38.75 -20.79 -13.94
N ALA A 58 -39.18 -21.43 -15.03
CA ALA A 58 -40.50 -22.00 -15.12
C ALA A 58 -40.64 -23.18 -14.12
N PRO A 59 -41.80 -23.36 -13.47
CA PRO A 59 -42.00 -24.49 -12.57
C PRO A 59 -41.90 -25.83 -13.35
N PRO A 60 -41.14 -26.81 -12.86
CA PRO A 60 -41.06 -28.14 -13.47
C PRO A 60 -42.39 -28.90 -13.31
N PRO A 61 -42.69 -29.86 -14.22
CA PRO A 61 -43.89 -30.68 -14.16
C PRO A 61 -43.90 -31.62 -12.94
N GLU A 62 -45.11 -32.02 -12.54
CA GLU A 62 -45.49 -32.65 -11.27
C GLU A 62 -44.56 -33.78 -10.74
N PRO A 63 -44.16 -33.76 -9.45
CA PRO A 63 -43.40 -34.84 -8.85
C PRO A 63 -44.29 -36.06 -8.57
N LYS A 64 -43.99 -37.18 -9.24
CA LYS A 64 -44.53 -38.50 -8.90
C LYS A 64 -43.55 -39.20 -7.95
N GLY A 65 -43.77 -39.13 -6.63
CA GLY A 65 -42.96 -39.85 -5.65
C GLY A 65 -43.43 -39.71 -4.20
N ASN A 66 -43.35 -40.79 -3.42
CA ASN A 66 -43.88 -40.96 -2.06
C ASN A 66 -43.36 -39.90 -1.06
N GLY A 67 -44.28 -39.24 -0.35
CA GLY A 67 -44.03 -37.99 0.39
C GLY A 67 -44.03 -38.07 1.92
N SER A 68 -43.01 -38.65 2.55
CA SER A 68 -42.74 -38.36 3.98
C SER A 68 -41.27 -38.05 4.27
N ALA A 69 -40.31 -38.78 3.67
CA ALA A 69 -38.88 -38.47 3.80
C ALA A 69 -38.46 -37.22 2.99
N VAL A 70 -39.21 -36.88 1.94
CA VAL A 70 -38.87 -35.77 1.03
C VAL A 70 -39.25 -34.40 1.63
N GLU A 71 -40.19 -34.34 2.58
CA GLU A 71 -40.67 -33.08 3.17
C GLU A 71 -39.62 -32.42 4.10
N GLU A 72 -38.87 -33.22 4.85
CA GLU A 72 -37.78 -32.74 5.70
C GLU A 72 -36.62 -32.18 4.86
N GLU A 73 -36.25 -32.91 3.78
CA GLU A 73 -35.21 -32.48 2.83
C GLU A 73 -35.57 -31.15 2.15
N PHE A 74 -36.83 -30.96 1.76
CA PHE A 74 -37.29 -29.69 1.17
C PHE A 74 -37.27 -28.53 2.17
N THR A 75 -37.58 -28.79 3.45
CA THR A 75 -37.53 -27.77 4.50
C THR A 75 -36.08 -27.34 4.77
N VAL A 76 -35.15 -28.30 4.82
CA VAL A 76 -33.71 -28.04 4.96
C VAL A 76 -33.18 -27.23 3.77
N ALA A 77 -33.54 -27.62 2.54
CA ALA A 77 -33.19 -26.87 1.34
C ALA A 77 -33.70 -25.43 1.40
N ARG A 78 -34.94 -25.20 1.84
CA ARG A 78 -35.53 -23.86 1.98
C ARG A 78 -34.77 -22.98 2.98
N LEU A 79 -34.40 -23.54 4.13
CA LEU A 79 -33.63 -22.82 5.14
C LEU A 79 -32.24 -22.45 4.62
N TYR A 80 -31.58 -23.36 3.89
CA TYR A 80 -30.29 -23.11 3.28
C TYR A 80 -30.36 -21.99 2.23
N ILE A 81 -31.36 -22.01 1.34
CA ILE A 81 -31.57 -20.95 0.35
C ILE A 81 -31.89 -19.61 1.02
N SER A 82 -32.73 -19.59 2.06
CA SER A 82 -33.04 -18.34 2.78
C SER A 82 -31.80 -17.77 3.48
N ARG A 83 -30.93 -18.63 4.02
CA ARG A 83 -29.63 -18.23 4.58
C ARG A 83 -28.73 -17.66 3.49
N MET A 84 -28.55 -18.37 2.37
CA MET A 84 -27.79 -17.88 1.22
C MET A 84 -28.29 -16.52 0.74
N ARG A 85 -29.61 -16.33 0.65
CA ARG A 85 -30.23 -15.05 0.28
C ARG A 85 -29.79 -13.91 1.21
N SER A 86 -29.79 -14.16 2.52
CA SER A 86 -29.37 -13.15 3.50
C SER A 86 -27.87 -12.82 3.41
N GLU A 87 -27.03 -13.84 3.20
CA GLU A 87 -25.58 -13.69 3.03
C GLU A 87 -25.26 -12.93 1.73
N VAL A 88 -25.89 -13.30 0.61
CA VAL A 88 -25.77 -12.59 -0.68
C VAL A 88 -26.17 -11.13 -0.53
N LYS A 89 -27.30 -10.84 0.13
CA LYS A 89 -27.75 -9.46 0.36
C LYS A 89 -26.75 -8.64 1.17
N SER A 90 -26.16 -9.23 2.21
CA SER A 90 -25.11 -8.60 3.02
C SER A 90 -23.85 -8.32 2.19
N LEU A 91 -23.42 -9.29 1.38
CA LEU A 91 -22.27 -9.15 0.49
C LEU A 91 -22.49 -8.06 -0.56
N VAL A 92 -23.66 -8.00 -1.19
CA VAL A 92 -24.01 -6.94 -2.16
C VAL A 92 -23.99 -5.57 -1.50
N ASN A 93 -24.54 -5.43 -0.28
CA ASN A 93 -24.49 -4.17 0.46
C ASN A 93 -23.05 -3.76 0.79
N ARG A 94 -22.21 -4.72 1.21
CA ARG A 94 -20.80 -4.45 1.48
C ARG A 94 -20.03 -4.09 0.20
N SER A 95 -20.33 -4.72 -0.94
CA SER A 95 -19.75 -4.36 -2.24
C SER A 95 -20.08 -2.91 -2.59
N LYS A 96 -21.36 -2.52 -2.50
CA LYS A 96 -21.80 -1.14 -2.77
C LYS A 96 -21.11 -0.11 -1.87
N GLN A 97 -20.93 -0.43 -0.59
CA GLN A 97 -20.19 0.43 0.34
C GLN A 97 -18.72 0.58 -0.06
N LEU A 98 -18.06 -0.53 -0.44
CA LEU A 98 -16.67 -0.51 -0.90
C LEU A 98 -16.52 0.26 -2.21
N GLU A 99 -17.45 0.09 -3.15
CA GLU A 99 -17.49 0.85 -4.41
C GLU A 99 -17.64 2.36 -4.16
N SER A 100 -18.53 2.75 -3.24
CA SER A 100 -18.68 4.16 -2.85
C SER A 100 -17.41 4.72 -2.21
N ALA A 101 -16.83 4.00 -1.26
CA ALA A 101 -15.59 4.41 -0.60
C ALA A 101 -14.41 4.50 -1.58
N GLN A 102 -14.34 3.57 -2.54
CA GLN A 102 -13.36 3.59 -3.62
C GLN A 102 -13.54 4.81 -4.52
N ALA A 103 -14.78 5.13 -4.90
CA ALA A 103 -15.07 6.32 -5.70
C ALA A 103 -14.67 7.62 -4.97
N ASP A 104 -14.95 7.71 -3.66
CA ASP A 104 -14.57 8.86 -2.83
C ASP A 104 -13.05 8.97 -2.67
N ALA A 105 -12.36 7.86 -2.43
CA ALA A 105 -10.91 7.83 -2.39
C ALA A 105 -10.30 8.29 -3.73
N HIS A 106 -10.88 7.85 -4.85
CA HIS A 106 -10.41 8.25 -6.18
C HIS A 106 -10.62 9.75 -6.44
N ARG A 107 -11.76 10.33 -6.02
CA ARG A 107 -12.00 11.78 -6.09
C ARG A 107 -10.97 12.57 -5.28
N LYS A 108 -10.64 12.10 -4.06
CA LYS A 108 -9.61 12.72 -3.21
C LYS A 108 -8.22 12.66 -3.86
N ILE A 109 -7.86 11.53 -4.45
CA ILE A 109 -6.59 11.38 -5.17
C ILE A 109 -6.53 12.39 -6.33
N GLN A 110 -7.57 12.49 -7.16
CA GLN A 110 -7.61 13.44 -8.27
C GLN A 110 -7.54 14.91 -7.82
N ALA A 111 -8.16 15.25 -6.69
CA ALA A 111 -8.05 16.60 -6.11
C ALA A 111 -6.60 16.89 -5.68
N ASN A 112 -5.97 15.97 -4.96
CA ASN A 112 -4.58 16.10 -4.52
C ASN A 112 -3.61 16.17 -5.72
N GLU A 113 -3.85 15.42 -6.80
CA GLU A 113 -3.06 15.48 -8.03
C GLU A 113 -3.13 16.86 -8.69
N LYS A 114 -4.32 17.49 -8.72
CA LYS A 114 -4.49 18.86 -9.23
C LYS A 114 -3.78 19.90 -8.36
N GLU A 115 -3.90 19.80 -7.04
CA GLU A 115 -3.19 20.68 -6.11
C GLU A 115 -1.67 20.52 -6.24
N LEU A 116 -1.18 19.28 -6.35
CA LEU A 116 0.22 18.99 -6.57
C LEU A 116 0.73 19.61 -7.87
N ALA A 117 -0.02 19.49 -8.97
CA ALA A 117 0.33 20.11 -10.25
C ALA A 117 0.38 21.65 -10.15
N SER A 118 -0.56 22.26 -9.42
CA SER A 118 -0.56 23.71 -9.16
C SER A 118 0.68 24.14 -8.36
N CYS A 119 1.04 23.40 -7.31
CA CYS A 119 2.25 23.64 -6.53
C CYS A 119 3.53 23.49 -7.37
N GLN A 120 3.61 22.47 -8.23
CA GLN A 120 4.75 22.27 -9.14
C GLN A 120 4.89 23.43 -10.13
N LEU A 121 3.78 23.93 -10.68
CA LEU A 121 3.78 25.08 -11.56
C LEU A 121 4.27 26.35 -10.82
N LEU A 122 3.79 26.58 -9.60
CA LEU A 122 4.22 27.72 -8.79
C LEU A 122 5.72 27.67 -8.48
N VAL A 123 6.25 26.48 -8.15
CA VAL A 123 7.69 26.27 -7.96
C VAL A 123 8.46 26.58 -9.25
N SER A 124 7.99 26.10 -10.40
CA SER A 124 8.62 26.39 -11.70
C SER A 124 8.65 27.90 -12.00
N GLN A 125 7.56 28.61 -11.73
CA GLN A 125 7.49 30.07 -11.88
C GLN A 125 8.49 30.79 -10.97
N HIS A 126 8.59 30.39 -9.70
CA HIS A 126 9.57 30.94 -8.78
C HIS A 126 11.01 30.64 -9.22
N GLN A 127 11.27 29.43 -9.73
CA GLN A 127 12.58 29.06 -10.26
C GLN A 127 12.99 29.95 -11.44
N ALA A 128 12.07 30.20 -12.39
CA ALA A 128 12.31 31.08 -13.52
C ALA A 128 12.56 32.54 -13.07
N LYS A 129 11.79 33.02 -12.08
CA LYS A 129 11.98 34.36 -11.51
C LYS A 129 13.34 34.51 -10.82
N ILE A 130 13.75 33.53 -10.02
CA ILE A 130 15.07 33.53 -9.37
C ILE A 130 16.19 33.57 -10.40
N LYS A 131 16.08 32.77 -11.47
CA LYS A 131 17.05 32.77 -12.56
C LYS A 131 17.16 34.15 -13.21
N SER A 132 16.03 34.75 -13.61
CA SER A 132 16.01 36.09 -14.23
C SER A 132 16.61 37.19 -13.34
N LEU A 133 16.32 37.15 -12.03
CA LEU A 133 16.86 38.12 -11.07
C LEU A 133 18.35 37.92 -10.83
N THR A 134 18.81 36.67 -10.84
CA THR A 134 20.23 36.33 -10.71
C THR A 134 21.02 36.80 -11.92
N ASP A 135 20.49 36.60 -13.13
CA ASP A 135 21.11 37.08 -14.38
C ASP A 135 21.19 38.63 -14.40
N TYR A 136 20.10 39.31 -14.00
CA TYR A 136 20.10 40.76 -13.85
C TYR A 136 21.14 41.26 -12.85
N MET A 137 21.23 40.61 -11.69
CA MET A 137 22.20 40.95 -10.64
C MET A 137 23.66 40.76 -11.10
N GLN A 138 23.94 39.69 -11.86
CA GLN A 138 25.27 39.45 -12.43
C GLN A 138 25.65 40.54 -13.44
N ASN A 139 24.73 40.92 -14.33
CA ASN A 139 24.94 42.02 -15.28
C ASN A 139 25.24 43.35 -14.55
N MET A 140 24.53 43.64 -13.46
CA MET A 140 24.78 44.83 -12.64
C MET A 140 26.16 44.79 -11.97
N GLU A 141 26.62 43.63 -11.49
CA GLU A 141 27.95 43.49 -10.89
C GLU A 141 29.07 43.70 -11.91
N GLN A 142 28.90 43.14 -13.11
CA GLN A 142 29.85 43.30 -14.20
C GLN A 142 29.96 44.79 -14.58
N LYS A 143 28.83 45.49 -14.65
CA LYS A 143 28.81 46.93 -14.93
C LYS A 143 29.43 47.75 -13.80
N LYS A 144 29.23 47.36 -12.53
CA LYS A 144 29.89 47.99 -11.38
C LYS A 144 31.41 47.85 -11.49
N ARG A 145 31.90 46.64 -11.75
CA ARG A 145 33.35 46.37 -11.88
C ARG A 145 33.99 47.18 -13.01
N GLN A 146 33.31 47.29 -14.16
CA GLN A 146 33.75 48.14 -15.27
C GLN A 146 33.87 49.63 -14.86
N LEU A 147 32.95 50.12 -14.02
CA LEU A 147 33.00 51.49 -13.52
C LEU A 147 34.12 51.70 -12.48
N GLU A 148 34.36 50.73 -11.60
CA GLU A 148 35.48 50.74 -10.65
C GLU A 148 36.83 50.76 -11.39
N GLU A 149 37.01 49.89 -12.38
CA GLU A 149 38.21 49.87 -13.23
C GLU A 149 38.43 51.20 -13.97
N SER A 150 37.35 51.83 -14.45
CA SER A 150 37.42 53.17 -15.05
C SER A 150 37.76 54.26 -14.04
N GLN A 151 37.31 54.15 -12.79
CA GLN A 151 37.61 55.12 -11.74
C GLN A 151 39.08 55.04 -11.33
N ASP A 152 39.61 53.83 -11.17
CA ASP A 152 41.01 53.61 -10.83
C ASP A 152 41.94 54.15 -11.93
N ALA A 153 41.60 53.89 -13.20
CA ALA A 153 42.34 54.42 -14.34
C ALA A 153 42.38 55.96 -14.34
N LEU A 154 41.25 56.63 -14.10
CA LEU A 154 41.18 58.10 -14.00
C LEU A 154 41.95 58.63 -12.79
N THR A 155 41.93 57.91 -11.67
CA THR A 155 42.67 58.28 -10.45
C THR A 155 44.19 58.20 -10.69
N GLU A 156 44.64 57.17 -11.41
CA GLU A 156 46.04 57.02 -11.81
C GLU A 156 46.48 58.18 -12.72
N GLU A 157 45.66 58.58 -13.70
CA GLU A 157 45.96 59.74 -14.54
C GLU A 157 46.03 61.06 -13.73
N LEU A 158 45.11 61.26 -12.77
CA LEU A 158 45.14 62.44 -11.90
C LEU A 158 46.42 62.52 -11.05
N THR A 159 46.85 61.40 -10.47
CA THR A 159 48.08 61.37 -9.68
C THR A 159 49.31 61.60 -10.55
N LYS A 160 49.36 61.04 -11.76
CA LYS A 160 50.43 61.31 -12.74
C LYS A 160 50.54 62.80 -13.05
N LEU A 161 49.41 63.46 -13.36
CA LEU A 161 49.37 64.89 -13.63
C LEU A 161 49.83 65.72 -12.43
N GLN A 162 49.38 65.41 -11.21
CA GLN A 162 49.83 66.12 -9.99
C GLN A 162 51.33 65.96 -9.70
N THR A 163 51.90 64.77 -9.94
CA THR A 163 53.36 64.57 -9.77
C THR A 163 54.16 65.30 -10.85
N GLN A 164 53.60 65.47 -12.04
CA GLN A 164 54.23 66.25 -13.11
C GLN A 164 54.18 67.76 -12.79
N GLU A 165 53.05 68.25 -12.28
CA GLU A 165 52.86 69.63 -11.83
C GLU A 165 53.82 70.01 -10.69
N LYS A 166 53.90 69.19 -9.62
CA LYS A 166 54.83 69.43 -8.51
C LYS A 166 56.30 69.40 -8.92
N ARG A 167 56.68 68.52 -9.85
CA ARG A 167 58.05 68.51 -10.41
C ARG A 167 58.36 69.78 -11.18
N HIS A 168 57.37 70.34 -11.88
CA HIS A 168 57.52 71.62 -12.56
C HIS A 168 57.68 72.78 -11.55
N GLU A 169 56.89 72.81 -10.47
CA GLU A 169 57.02 73.83 -9.41
C GLU A 169 58.35 73.79 -8.66
N VAL A 170 58.88 72.60 -8.35
CA VAL A 170 60.18 72.46 -7.66
C VAL A 170 61.33 72.84 -8.58
N SER A 171 61.26 72.48 -9.87
CA SER A 171 62.24 72.92 -10.88
C SER A 171 62.23 74.44 -11.11
N GLU A 172 61.09 75.10 -10.89
CA GLU A 172 61.01 76.56 -10.90
C GLU A 172 61.58 77.21 -9.63
N LYS A 173 61.46 76.57 -8.45
CA LYS A 173 62.00 77.07 -7.18
C LYS A 173 63.50 76.80 -6.99
N GLU A 174 64.05 75.73 -7.56
CA GLU A 174 65.49 75.41 -7.53
C GLU A 174 66.36 76.35 -8.39
N LYS A 175 65.76 77.27 -9.14
CA LYS A 175 66.51 78.31 -9.86
C LYS A 175 66.98 79.48 -9.00
N GLU A 176 66.60 79.56 -7.71
CA GLU A 176 66.97 80.68 -6.82
C GLU A 176 68.00 80.37 -5.71
N ASP A 177 68.37 79.11 -5.43
CA ASP A 177 69.30 78.81 -4.33
C ASP A 177 70.53 78.01 -4.81
N ILE A 178 71.60 78.74 -5.15
CA ILE A 178 72.92 78.19 -5.49
C ILE A 178 73.78 78.25 -4.23
N SER A 179 74.03 77.12 -3.57
CA SER A 179 75.30 76.79 -2.88
C SER A 179 75.34 75.37 -2.29
N ARG A 180 76.06 74.46 -2.99
CA ARG A 180 76.60 73.12 -2.59
C ARG A 180 75.59 71.95 -2.37
N PRO A 181 75.57 70.91 -3.24
CA PRO A 181 74.74 69.72 -3.01
C PRO A 181 75.46 68.36 -2.78
N ASP A 182 76.76 68.20 -3.01
CA ASP A 182 77.35 66.85 -3.18
C ASP A 182 77.41 65.94 -1.93
N GLY A 183 77.20 66.44 -0.71
CA GLY A 183 77.22 65.63 0.52
C GLY A 183 75.85 65.43 1.18
N ASP A 184 74.87 66.29 0.82
CA ASP A 184 73.53 66.29 1.42
C ASP A 184 72.57 65.40 0.61
N GLU A 185 72.80 65.28 -0.71
CA GLU A 185 72.09 64.33 -1.58
C GLU A 185 72.33 62.87 -1.17
N ASP A 186 73.57 62.47 -0.91
CA ASP A 186 73.89 61.07 -0.57
C ASP A 186 73.30 60.64 0.78
N ILE A 187 73.30 61.54 1.77
CA ILE A 187 72.69 61.30 3.08
C ILE A 187 71.16 61.23 2.95
N LYS A 188 70.57 62.13 2.16
CA LYS A 188 69.13 62.15 1.89
C LYS A 188 68.68 60.91 1.13
N ASN A 189 69.43 60.47 0.12
CA ASN A 189 69.17 59.25 -0.66
C ASN A 189 69.22 57.99 0.20
N SER A 190 70.23 57.87 1.07
CA SER A 190 70.35 56.76 2.02
C SER A 190 69.19 56.70 3.02
N LEU A 191 68.74 57.86 3.52
CA LEU A 191 67.59 57.98 4.41
C LEU A 191 66.28 57.61 3.70
N GLU A 192 66.09 58.04 2.45
CA GLU A 192 64.93 57.65 1.63
C GLU A 192 64.91 56.14 1.36
N GLU A 193 66.06 55.54 1.03
CA GLU A 193 66.16 54.10 0.77
C GLU A 193 65.87 53.25 2.03
N GLN A 194 66.30 53.71 3.21
CA GLN A 194 65.95 53.07 4.48
C GLN A 194 64.46 53.19 4.82
N LEU A 195 63.85 54.35 4.59
CA LEU A 195 62.42 54.56 4.82
C LEU A 195 61.57 53.74 3.85
N GLU A 196 62.00 53.62 2.59
CA GLU A 196 61.32 52.83 1.57
C GLU A 196 61.45 51.33 1.85
N SER A 197 62.64 50.86 2.26
CA SER A 197 62.86 49.49 2.72
C SER A 197 61.96 49.13 3.91
N HIS A 198 61.81 50.05 4.87
CA HIS A 198 60.93 49.86 6.03
C HIS A 198 59.44 49.85 5.63
N ARG A 199 59.02 50.72 4.70
CA ARG A 199 57.66 50.68 4.13
C ARG A 199 57.37 49.38 3.43
N GLU A 200 58.28 48.91 2.57
CA GLU A 200 58.15 47.63 1.87
C GLU A 200 58.05 46.45 2.84
N ALA A 201 58.90 46.41 3.87
CA ALA A 201 58.90 45.36 4.87
C ALA A 201 57.56 45.31 5.63
N HIS A 202 57.03 46.46 6.03
CA HIS A 202 55.71 46.56 6.64
C HIS A 202 54.58 46.18 5.70
N GLN A 203 54.62 46.60 4.43
CA GLN A 203 53.62 46.22 3.45
C GLN A 203 53.60 44.71 3.20
N LYS A 204 54.77 44.08 3.12
CA LYS A 204 54.90 42.61 3.03
C LYS A 204 54.35 41.91 4.27
N GLN A 205 54.61 42.43 5.47
CA GLN A 205 54.07 41.86 6.72
C GLN A 205 52.54 42.01 6.79
N LEU A 206 52.00 43.16 6.41
CA LEU A 206 50.55 43.38 6.34
C LEU A 206 49.88 42.48 5.31
N SER A 207 50.51 42.24 4.16
CA SER A 207 50.02 41.28 3.16
C SER A 207 49.94 39.88 3.74
N ARG A 208 51.02 39.38 4.37
CA ARG A 208 51.04 38.04 4.99
C ARG A 208 49.97 37.88 6.06
N LEU A 209 49.78 38.88 6.92
CA LEU A 209 48.74 38.84 7.95
C LEU A 209 47.33 38.85 7.36
N ARG A 210 47.11 39.55 6.25
CA ARG A 210 45.82 39.51 5.52
C ARG A 210 45.57 38.14 4.93
N ASP A 211 46.58 37.53 4.29
CA ASP A 211 46.48 36.19 3.73
C ASP A 211 46.19 35.15 4.83
N GLU A 212 46.90 35.21 5.95
CA GLU A 212 46.67 34.33 7.12
C GLU A 212 45.27 34.51 7.74
N MET A 213 44.77 35.75 7.81
CA MET A 213 43.39 36.00 8.25
C MET A 213 42.38 35.42 7.28
N GLU A 214 42.61 35.55 5.97
CA GLU A 214 41.72 35.01 4.95
C GLU A 214 41.72 33.47 4.98
N ASP A 215 42.88 32.84 5.16
CA ASP A 215 42.99 31.38 5.35
C ASP A 215 42.27 30.89 6.61
N LYS A 216 42.43 31.61 7.73
CA LYS A 216 41.70 31.29 8.96
C LYS A 216 40.20 31.46 8.80
N GLN A 217 39.75 32.49 8.10
CA GLN A 217 38.33 32.68 7.80
C GLN A 217 37.79 31.56 6.91
N ARG A 218 38.51 31.18 5.85
CA ARG A 218 38.17 30.03 4.99
C ARG A 218 38.06 28.73 5.79
N MET A 219 39.00 28.47 6.69
CA MET A 219 38.98 27.30 7.57
C MET A 219 37.77 27.34 8.53
N GLN A 220 37.45 28.51 9.08
CA GLN A 220 36.30 28.68 9.97
C GLN A 220 34.98 28.44 9.25
N ASP A 221 34.84 28.89 8.00
CA ASP A 221 33.67 28.65 7.17
C ASP A 221 33.53 27.15 6.86
N GLN A 222 34.62 26.47 6.47
CA GLN A 222 34.64 25.02 6.23
C GLN A 222 34.25 24.20 7.47
N LEU A 223 34.78 24.56 8.64
CA LEU A 223 34.42 23.91 9.91
C LEU A 223 32.95 24.14 10.26
N THR A 224 32.42 25.33 9.95
CA THR A 224 31.00 25.66 10.20
C THR A 224 30.07 24.84 9.30
N ASP A 225 30.40 24.73 8.01
CA ASP A 225 29.65 23.93 7.04
C ASP A 225 29.70 22.44 7.40
N LEU A 226 30.88 21.93 7.77
CA LEU A 226 31.04 20.54 8.22
C LEU A 226 30.21 20.26 9.48
N ASN A 227 30.22 21.18 10.45
CA ASN A 227 29.47 21.03 11.68
C ASN A 227 27.94 21.06 11.43
N GLN A 228 27.46 21.94 10.54
CA GLN A 228 26.05 21.90 10.09
C GLN A 228 25.70 20.58 9.39
N GLY A 229 26.58 20.06 8.53
CA GLY A 229 26.39 18.77 7.87
C GLY A 229 26.28 17.62 8.88
N LEU A 230 27.14 17.61 9.90
CA LEU A 230 27.13 16.60 10.97
C LEU A 230 25.85 16.68 11.81
N LEU A 231 25.36 17.87 12.14
CA LEU A 231 24.10 18.05 12.88
C LEU A 231 22.91 17.50 12.07
N LEU A 232 22.83 17.79 10.77
CA LEU A 232 21.78 17.26 9.90
C LEU A 232 21.85 15.74 9.76
N GLU A 233 23.05 15.17 9.72
CA GLU A 233 23.23 13.72 9.69
C GLU A 233 22.82 13.07 11.02
N GLN A 234 23.14 13.70 12.15
CA GLN A 234 22.70 13.27 13.48
C GLN A 234 21.16 13.27 13.58
N GLU A 235 20.50 14.36 13.17
CA GLU A 235 19.04 14.45 13.16
C GLU A 235 18.41 13.37 12.26
N ARG A 236 19.00 13.13 11.08
CA ARG A 236 18.55 12.07 10.18
C ARG A 236 18.67 10.69 10.82
N LEU A 237 19.83 10.38 11.40
CA LEU A 237 20.09 9.10 12.06
C LEU A 237 19.14 8.89 13.25
N MET A 238 18.85 9.95 14.02
CA MET A 238 17.91 9.89 15.13
C MET A 238 16.47 9.63 14.64
N SER A 239 16.04 10.30 13.56
CA SER A 239 14.74 10.02 12.93
C SER A 239 14.63 8.60 12.37
N ASP A 240 15.71 8.08 11.77
CA ASP A 240 15.75 6.72 11.25
C ASP A 240 15.73 5.69 12.39
N TYR A 241 16.45 5.96 13.48
CA TYR A 241 16.41 5.14 14.71
C TYR A 241 15.00 5.07 15.31
N ASP A 242 14.32 6.21 15.44
CA ASP A 242 12.96 6.25 16.00
C ASP A 242 11.95 5.47 15.14
N LYS A 243 12.08 5.54 13.81
CA LYS A 243 11.26 4.73 12.88
C LYS A 243 11.53 3.24 13.03
N LEU A 244 12.80 2.85 13.05
CA LEU A 244 13.21 1.44 13.24
C LEU A 244 12.69 0.89 14.56
N LYS A 245 12.79 1.67 15.63
CA LYS A 245 12.27 1.33 16.96
C LYS A 245 10.74 1.16 16.95
N ALA A 246 10.01 2.03 16.25
CA ALA A 246 8.56 1.88 16.10
C ALA A 246 8.18 0.62 15.30
N GLU A 247 8.90 0.31 14.22
CA GLU A 247 8.71 -0.91 13.43
C GLU A 247 9.03 -2.18 14.23
N GLU A 248 10.08 -2.16 15.06
CA GLU A 248 10.43 -3.24 15.97
C GLU A 248 9.29 -3.51 16.97
N GLN A 249 8.79 -2.46 17.63
CA GLN A 249 7.66 -2.57 18.57
C GLN A 249 6.38 -3.11 17.90
N GLU A 250 6.10 -2.69 16.66
CA GLU A 250 4.96 -3.21 15.91
C GLU A 250 5.13 -4.70 15.57
N LYS A 251 6.33 -5.12 15.18
CA LYS A 251 6.65 -6.52 14.89
C LYS A 251 6.57 -7.37 16.15
N ASP A 252 7.06 -6.89 17.29
CA ASP A 252 6.95 -7.57 18.57
C ASP A 252 5.48 -7.75 18.98
N ALA A 253 4.65 -6.71 18.83
CA ALA A 253 3.22 -6.81 19.11
C ALA A 253 2.50 -7.81 18.19
N LYS A 254 2.89 -7.89 16.91
CA LYS A 254 2.37 -8.91 15.98
C LYS A 254 2.84 -10.31 16.36
N LEU A 255 4.09 -10.46 16.76
CA LEU A 255 4.65 -11.74 17.19
C LEU A 255 3.93 -12.26 18.43
N GLN A 256 3.72 -11.41 19.44
CA GLN A 256 2.96 -11.77 20.64
C GLN A 256 1.54 -12.26 20.31
N LYS A 257 0.85 -11.59 19.38
CA LYS A 257 -0.48 -12.04 18.92
C LYS A 257 -0.43 -13.40 18.22
N LEU A 258 0.58 -13.65 17.40
CA LEU A 258 0.74 -14.93 16.71
C LEU A 258 1.05 -16.07 17.68
N ILE A 259 1.87 -15.80 18.71
CA ILE A 259 2.15 -16.76 19.78
C ILE A 259 0.84 -17.14 20.49
N LEU A 260 0.06 -16.14 20.93
CA LEU A 260 -1.24 -16.39 21.58
C LEU A 260 -2.21 -17.19 20.71
N LEU A 261 -2.28 -16.88 19.41
CA LEU A 261 -3.14 -17.62 18.47
C LEU A 261 -2.67 -19.07 18.30
N THR A 262 -1.35 -19.29 18.27
CA THR A 262 -0.75 -20.62 18.16
C THR A 262 -1.05 -21.44 19.42
N GLU A 263 -0.86 -20.86 20.60
CA GLU A 263 -1.21 -21.50 21.88
C GLU A 263 -2.69 -21.87 21.95
N GLN A 264 -3.59 -20.98 21.52
CA GLN A 264 -5.02 -21.28 21.44
C GLN A 264 -5.33 -22.42 20.47
N SER A 265 -4.65 -22.47 19.33
CA SER A 265 -4.82 -23.55 18.35
C SER A 265 -4.27 -24.89 18.88
N GLU A 266 -3.16 -24.87 19.61
CA GLU A 266 -2.59 -26.06 20.25
C GLU A 266 -3.52 -26.58 21.35
N GLN A 267 -4.06 -25.70 22.19
CA GLN A 267 -5.03 -26.06 23.22
C GLN A 267 -6.28 -26.72 22.60
N ALA A 268 -6.86 -26.11 21.56
CA ALA A 268 -8.02 -26.69 20.88
C ALA A 268 -7.71 -28.07 20.26
N ARG A 269 -6.47 -28.27 19.77
CA ARG A 269 -6.02 -29.56 19.24
C ARG A 269 -5.85 -30.59 20.36
N GLU A 270 -5.33 -30.20 21.52
CA GLU A 270 -5.23 -31.09 22.69
C GLU A 270 -6.61 -31.50 23.21
N ASP A 271 -7.55 -30.56 23.29
CA ASP A 271 -8.93 -30.84 23.72
C ASP A 271 -9.62 -31.84 22.78
N LEU A 272 -9.37 -31.74 21.47
CA LEU A 272 -9.92 -32.66 20.47
C LEU A 272 -9.25 -34.04 20.49
N LYS A 273 -8.00 -34.16 20.96
CA LYS A 273 -7.26 -35.41 20.98
C LYS A 273 -7.94 -36.50 21.82
N GLY A 274 -8.51 -36.15 22.97
CA GLY A 274 -9.25 -37.10 23.81
C GLY A 274 -10.51 -37.64 23.14
N LEU A 275 -11.18 -36.80 22.35
CA LEU A 275 -12.33 -37.21 21.54
C LEU A 275 -11.90 -38.14 20.40
N GLU A 276 -10.81 -37.80 19.70
CA GLU A 276 -10.23 -38.66 18.65
C GLU A 276 -9.89 -40.07 19.18
N GLU A 277 -9.26 -40.16 20.36
CA GLU A 277 -8.93 -41.43 21.01
C GLU A 277 -10.19 -42.23 21.38
N THR A 278 -11.26 -41.55 21.82
CA THR A 278 -12.54 -42.18 22.17
C THR A 278 -13.22 -42.74 20.91
N VAL A 279 -13.31 -41.93 19.86
CA VAL A 279 -13.87 -42.34 18.56
C VAL A 279 -13.10 -43.54 18.00
N ALA A 280 -11.76 -43.55 18.09
CA ALA A 280 -10.95 -44.67 17.65
C ALA A 280 -11.28 -45.97 18.41
N LYS A 281 -11.48 -45.90 19.74
CA LYS A 281 -11.87 -47.06 20.56
C LYS A 281 -13.26 -47.58 20.21
N GLU A 282 -14.22 -46.69 20.00
CA GLU A 282 -15.58 -47.08 19.58
C GLU A 282 -15.58 -47.73 18.19
N LEU A 283 -14.85 -47.16 17.22
CA LEU A 283 -14.69 -47.74 15.89
C LEU A 283 -14.04 -49.12 15.94
N GLN A 284 -13.01 -49.30 16.77
CA GLN A 284 -12.38 -50.61 16.97
C GLN A 284 -13.37 -51.62 17.58
N THR A 285 -14.21 -51.18 18.52
CA THR A 285 -15.25 -52.02 19.15
C THR A 285 -16.31 -52.43 18.14
N LEU A 286 -16.81 -51.49 17.33
CA LEU A 286 -17.73 -51.77 16.22
C LEU A 286 -17.11 -52.71 15.18
N HIS A 287 -15.83 -52.55 14.87
CA HIS A 287 -15.11 -53.46 13.98
C HIS A 287 -15.08 -54.88 14.54
N ASN A 288 -14.76 -55.04 15.83
CA ASN A 288 -14.73 -56.34 16.49
C ASN A 288 -16.12 -57.01 16.52
N LEU A 289 -17.17 -56.24 16.85
CA LEU A 289 -18.56 -56.72 16.83
C LEU A 289 -19.00 -57.14 15.43
N ARG A 290 -18.68 -56.35 14.41
CA ARG A 290 -18.94 -56.69 13.00
C ARG A 290 -18.24 -58.00 12.63
N LYS A 291 -16.99 -58.18 13.03
CA LYS A 291 -16.22 -59.41 12.76
C LYS A 291 -16.89 -60.63 13.39
N LEU A 292 -17.31 -60.53 14.66
CA LEU A 292 -18.03 -61.60 15.35
C LEU A 292 -19.38 -61.90 14.70
N PHE A 293 -20.15 -60.88 14.33
CA PHE A 293 -21.43 -61.04 13.65
C PHE A 293 -21.27 -61.75 12.30
N VAL A 294 -20.30 -61.35 11.49
CA VAL A 294 -20.01 -62.00 10.20
C VAL A 294 -19.57 -63.45 10.42
N GLN A 295 -18.78 -63.73 11.45
CA GLN A 295 -18.39 -65.10 11.80
C GLN A 295 -19.59 -65.96 12.24
N ASP A 296 -20.47 -65.44 13.10
CA ASP A 296 -21.68 -66.16 13.53
C ASP A 296 -22.62 -66.42 12.35
N LEU A 297 -22.84 -65.40 11.51
CA LEU A 297 -23.64 -65.52 10.30
C LEU A 297 -23.04 -66.56 9.35
N THR A 298 -21.72 -66.52 9.11
CA THR A 298 -21.04 -67.50 8.26
C THR A 298 -21.16 -68.91 8.82
N THR A 299 -21.05 -69.08 10.14
CA THR A 299 -21.16 -70.38 10.81
C THR A 299 -22.59 -70.91 10.71
N ARG A 300 -23.59 -70.07 10.93
CA ARG A 300 -25.01 -70.41 10.82
C ARG A 300 -25.39 -70.76 9.39
N VAL A 301 -24.92 -70.00 8.40
CA VAL A 301 -25.12 -70.28 6.97
C VAL A 301 -24.46 -71.60 6.55
N LYS A 302 -23.26 -71.91 7.04
CA LYS A 302 -22.62 -73.21 6.80
C LYS A 302 -23.41 -74.36 7.43
N LYS A 303 -23.90 -74.17 8.67
CA LYS A 303 -24.66 -75.18 9.41
C LYS A 303 -26.08 -75.39 8.85
N SER A 304 -26.70 -74.35 8.27
CA SER A 304 -27.97 -74.48 7.54
C SER A 304 -27.75 -75.10 6.15
N ALA A 305 -26.68 -74.73 5.44
CA ALA A 305 -26.34 -75.34 4.15
C ALA A 305 -25.99 -76.85 4.26
N GLU A 306 -25.57 -77.33 5.43
CA GLU A 306 -25.40 -78.76 5.72
C GLU A 306 -26.73 -79.50 6.03
N LEU A 307 -27.80 -78.77 6.36
CA LEU A 307 -29.14 -79.32 6.63
C LEU A 307 -30.12 -79.17 5.46
N ASP A 308 -29.84 -78.27 4.51
CA ASP A 308 -30.68 -77.95 3.35
C ASP A 308 -30.27 -78.72 2.06
N CYS A 309 -29.65 -79.90 2.18
CA CYS A 309 -29.41 -80.81 1.03
C CYS A 309 -30.69 -81.52 0.55
N GLU A 310 -31.83 -81.24 1.17
CA GLU A 310 -33.16 -81.66 0.72
C GLU A 310 -34.05 -80.41 0.70
N GLU A 311 -34.89 -80.30 -0.32
CA GLU A 311 -35.95 -79.29 -0.44
C GLU A 311 -35.58 -77.94 -1.10
N GLY A 312 -35.42 -78.03 -2.42
CA GLY A 312 -35.70 -76.90 -3.29
C GLY A 312 -37.18 -76.54 -3.27
N LEU A 313 -37.48 -75.22 -3.36
CA LEU A 313 -38.57 -74.57 -4.12
C LEU A 313 -38.84 -73.14 -3.57
N GLY A 314 -37.91 -72.20 -3.82
CA GLY A 314 -38.07 -70.76 -3.55
C GLY A 314 -37.75 -69.87 -4.76
N ASN A 315 -37.88 -70.41 -5.98
CA ASN A 315 -36.94 -70.13 -7.07
C ASN A 315 -37.16 -68.82 -7.86
N VAL A 316 -38.26 -68.07 -7.73
CA VAL A 316 -38.53 -66.90 -8.60
C VAL A 316 -38.39 -65.56 -7.87
N ALA A 317 -39.07 -65.35 -6.75
CA ALA A 317 -38.97 -64.11 -5.98
C ALA A 317 -37.56 -63.92 -5.37
N GLN A 318 -36.94 -65.02 -4.94
CA GLN A 318 -35.56 -65.01 -4.46
C GLN A 318 -34.59 -64.71 -5.60
N LYS A 319 -34.80 -65.25 -6.81
CA LYS A 319 -34.00 -64.90 -7.99
C LYS A 319 -34.15 -63.44 -8.40
N GLN A 320 -35.35 -62.87 -8.36
CA GLN A 320 -35.55 -61.43 -8.63
C GLN A 320 -34.86 -60.56 -7.59
N LYS A 321 -34.91 -60.95 -6.30
CA LYS A 321 -34.22 -60.22 -5.23
C LYS A 321 -32.70 -60.35 -5.30
N ILE A 322 -32.17 -61.53 -5.65
CA ILE A 322 -30.75 -61.75 -5.93
C ILE A 322 -30.33 -60.88 -7.13
N SER A 323 -31.07 -60.93 -8.23
CA SER A 323 -30.78 -60.12 -9.43
C SER A 323 -30.79 -58.61 -9.14
N PHE A 324 -31.71 -58.13 -8.29
CA PHE A 324 -31.74 -56.74 -7.85
C PHE A 324 -30.50 -56.37 -7.01
N LEU A 325 -30.11 -57.23 -6.07
CA LEU A 325 -28.93 -57.01 -5.23
C LEU A 325 -27.64 -57.08 -6.04
N GLU A 326 -27.55 -57.99 -7.02
CA GLU A 326 -26.43 -58.09 -7.97
C GLU A 326 -26.30 -56.82 -8.80
N ASN A 327 -27.41 -56.29 -9.33
CA ASN A 327 -27.40 -55.03 -10.09
C ASN A 327 -27.00 -53.85 -9.21
N ASN A 328 -27.50 -53.77 -7.97
CA ASN A 328 -27.10 -52.72 -7.04
C ASN A 328 -25.61 -52.80 -6.67
N LEU A 329 -25.10 -54.01 -6.43
CA LEU A 329 -23.68 -54.25 -6.18
C LEU A 329 -22.82 -53.87 -7.39
N GLU A 330 -23.30 -54.16 -8.61
CA GLU A 330 -22.62 -53.80 -9.85
C GLU A 330 -22.58 -52.28 -10.05
N GLN A 331 -23.68 -51.58 -9.77
CA GLN A 331 -23.75 -50.12 -9.81
C GLN A 331 -22.81 -49.48 -8.79
N LEU A 332 -22.83 -49.97 -7.54
CA LEU A 332 -21.95 -49.48 -6.49
C LEU A 332 -20.48 -49.70 -6.86
N THR A 333 -20.16 -50.85 -7.47
CA THR A 333 -18.82 -51.15 -7.99
C THR A 333 -18.42 -50.20 -9.12
N LYS A 334 -19.33 -49.84 -10.03
CA LYS A 334 -19.08 -48.86 -11.10
C LYS A 334 -18.78 -47.48 -10.54
N VAL A 335 -19.58 -47.00 -9.58
CA VAL A 335 -19.36 -45.72 -8.91
C VAL A 335 -18.03 -45.74 -8.15
N HIS A 336 -17.74 -46.80 -7.40
CA HIS A 336 -16.48 -46.94 -6.68
C HIS A 336 -15.28 -46.91 -7.63
N LYS A 337 -15.33 -47.67 -8.74
CA LYS A 337 -14.28 -47.65 -9.78
C LYS A 337 -14.13 -46.28 -10.45
N GLN A 338 -15.21 -45.52 -10.60
CA GLN A 338 -15.15 -44.16 -11.13
C GLN A 338 -14.50 -43.21 -10.12
N LEU A 339 -14.94 -43.22 -8.87
CA LEU A 339 -14.36 -42.41 -7.81
C LEU A 339 -12.88 -42.71 -7.59
N VAL A 340 -12.45 -43.97 -7.67
CA VAL A 340 -11.02 -44.33 -7.58
C VAL A 340 -10.22 -43.74 -8.74
N ARG A 341 -10.76 -43.75 -9.97
CA ARG A 341 -10.13 -43.14 -11.15
C ARG A 341 -10.08 -41.62 -11.02
N ASP A 342 -11.19 -40.97 -10.71
CA ASP A 342 -11.25 -39.52 -10.50
C ASP A 342 -10.31 -39.08 -9.38
N ASN A 343 -10.22 -39.86 -8.30
CA ASN A 343 -9.30 -39.56 -7.20
C ASN A 343 -7.83 -39.76 -7.60
N ALA A 344 -7.52 -40.73 -8.47
CA ALA A 344 -6.18 -40.87 -9.04
C ALA A 344 -5.84 -39.69 -9.97
N ASP A 345 -6.77 -39.27 -10.83
CA ASP A 345 -6.60 -38.12 -11.72
C ASP A 345 -6.40 -36.82 -10.92
N LEU A 346 -7.21 -36.60 -9.87
CA LEU A 346 -7.06 -35.46 -8.96
C LEU A 346 -5.71 -35.48 -8.23
N ARG A 347 -5.24 -36.66 -7.78
CA ARG A 347 -3.90 -36.81 -7.19
C ARG A 347 -2.78 -36.46 -8.17
N CYS A 348 -2.97 -36.68 -9.48
CA CYS A 348 -2.02 -36.30 -10.51
C CYS A 348 -2.11 -34.82 -10.91
N GLU A 349 -3.29 -34.22 -10.89
CA GLU A 349 -3.51 -32.81 -11.25
C GLU A 349 -3.14 -31.84 -10.13
N LEU A 350 -3.41 -32.19 -8.86
CA LEU A 350 -3.08 -31.37 -7.70
C LEU A 350 -1.62 -30.88 -7.68
N PRO A 351 -0.58 -31.73 -7.85
CA PRO A 351 0.80 -31.26 -7.87
C PRO A 351 1.14 -30.35 -9.07
N LYS A 352 0.42 -30.46 -10.19
CA LYS A 352 0.60 -29.55 -11.34
C LYS A 352 0.05 -28.17 -11.02
N LEU A 353 -1.14 -28.11 -10.40
CA LEU A 353 -1.74 -26.87 -9.94
C LEU A 353 -0.91 -26.21 -8.85
N GLU A 354 -0.38 -26.97 -7.89
CA GLU A 354 0.52 -26.47 -6.85
C GLU A 354 1.84 -25.92 -7.43
N LYS A 355 2.42 -26.58 -8.44
CA LYS A 355 3.61 -26.08 -9.14
C LYS A 355 3.32 -24.76 -9.87
N ARG A 356 2.18 -24.67 -10.57
CA ARG A 356 1.74 -23.43 -11.23
C ARG A 356 1.53 -22.32 -10.21
N LEU A 357 0.87 -22.61 -9.09
CA LEU A 357 0.63 -21.65 -8.01
C LEU A 357 1.96 -21.13 -7.42
N ARG A 358 2.91 -22.02 -7.14
CA ARG A 358 4.25 -21.64 -6.66
C ARG A 358 4.99 -20.75 -7.66
N ALA A 359 5.01 -21.13 -8.94
CA ALA A 359 5.64 -20.31 -9.98
C ALA A 359 4.97 -18.93 -10.10
N THR A 360 3.65 -18.84 -9.97
CA THR A 360 2.96 -17.54 -9.96
C THR A 360 3.29 -16.71 -8.73
N ALA A 361 3.39 -17.33 -7.55
CA ALA A 361 3.77 -16.65 -6.31
C ALA A 361 5.22 -16.13 -6.37
N GLU A 362 6.15 -16.93 -6.90
CA GLU A 362 7.54 -16.52 -7.11
C GLU A 362 7.63 -15.35 -8.10
N ARG A 363 6.88 -15.38 -9.20
CA ARG A 363 6.80 -14.27 -10.15
C ARG A 363 6.25 -13.00 -9.51
N VAL A 364 5.20 -13.11 -8.68
CA VAL A 364 4.65 -11.96 -7.94
C VAL A 364 5.70 -11.39 -7.00
N LYS A 365 6.37 -12.23 -6.21
CA LYS A 365 7.45 -11.81 -5.31
C LYS A 365 8.59 -11.11 -6.06
N ALA A 366 8.98 -11.61 -7.23
CA ALA A 366 10.00 -10.99 -8.07
C ALA A 366 9.56 -9.60 -8.57
N LEU A 367 8.28 -9.45 -8.97
CA LEU A 367 7.73 -8.16 -9.40
C LEU A 367 7.62 -7.17 -8.24
N GLU A 368 7.23 -7.62 -7.04
CA GLU A 368 7.20 -6.80 -5.84
C GLU A 368 8.59 -6.30 -5.46
N ASN A 369 9.61 -7.16 -5.52
CA ASN A 369 10.99 -6.78 -5.29
C ASN A 369 11.49 -5.77 -6.33
N ALA A 370 11.24 -6.01 -7.62
CA ALA A 370 11.60 -5.08 -8.69
C ALA A 370 10.92 -3.70 -8.51
N LEU A 371 9.65 -3.69 -8.09
CA LEU A 371 8.91 -2.45 -7.80
C LEU A 371 9.51 -1.71 -6.60
N LYS A 372 9.90 -2.45 -5.55
CA LYS A 372 10.55 -1.88 -4.37
C LYS A 372 11.91 -1.28 -4.73
N GLU A 373 12.74 -2.00 -5.50
CA GLU A 373 14.04 -1.52 -5.97
C GLU A 373 13.89 -0.29 -6.88
N ALA A 374 12.91 -0.28 -7.79
CA ALA A 374 12.62 0.88 -8.63
C ALA A 374 12.23 2.11 -7.80
N LYS A 375 11.41 1.93 -6.76
CA LYS A 375 11.03 3.00 -5.83
C LYS A 375 12.23 3.52 -5.02
N GLU A 376 13.08 2.63 -4.53
CA GLU A 376 14.29 3.01 -3.81
C GLU A 376 15.30 3.73 -4.71
N ASN A 377 15.48 3.28 -5.95
CA ASN A 377 16.32 3.95 -6.93
C ASN A 377 15.80 5.35 -7.25
N ALA A 378 14.49 5.49 -7.50
CA ALA A 378 13.87 6.80 -7.69
C ALA A 378 14.04 7.72 -6.47
N MET A 379 13.96 7.17 -5.25
CA MET A 379 14.23 7.93 -4.02
C MET A 379 15.71 8.34 -3.89
N ARG A 380 16.66 7.47 -4.24
CA ARG A 380 18.10 7.79 -4.26
C ARG A 380 18.40 8.89 -5.28
N ASP A 381 17.81 8.82 -6.47
CA ASP A 381 17.98 9.83 -7.51
C ASP A 381 17.39 11.17 -7.07
N ARG A 382 16.19 11.15 -6.46
CA ARG A 382 15.61 12.35 -5.84
C ARG A 382 16.54 12.93 -4.76
N LYS A 383 17.17 12.10 -3.94
CA LYS A 383 18.11 12.54 -2.90
C LYS A 383 19.39 13.15 -3.50
N ARG A 384 19.97 12.52 -4.54
CA ARG A 384 21.12 13.06 -5.28
C ARG A 384 20.79 14.42 -5.90
N TYR A 385 19.62 14.50 -6.54
CA TYR A 385 19.13 15.74 -7.12
C TYR A 385 18.93 16.82 -6.04
N GLN A 386 18.36 16.47 -4.89
CA GLN A 386 18.19 17.37 -3.76
C GLN A 386 19.54 17.87 -3.21
N GLN A 387 20.52 17.00 -3.04
CA GLN A 387 21.88 17.37 -2.62
C GLN A 387 22.57 18.30 -3.62
N GLU A 388 22.36 18.07 -4.92
CA GLU A 388 22.88 18.97 -5.96
C GLU A 388 22.21 20.35 -5.89
N VAL A 389 20.89 20.36 -5.71
CA VAL A 389 20.11 21.59 -5.50
C VAL A 389 20.59 22.33 -4.26
N ASP A 390 20.86 21.64 -3.16
CA ASP A 390 21.29 22.27 -1.91
C ASP A 390 22.74 22.77 -1.99
N ARG A 391 23.65 22.05 -2.66
CA ARG A 391 24.99 22.57 -3.02
C ARG A 391 24.89 23.86 -3.84
N ILE A 392 24.00 23.89 -4.82
CA ILE A 392 23.74 25.10 -5.62
C ILE A 392 23.19 26.22 -4.73
N LYS A 393 22.24 25.92 -3.83
CA LYS A 393 21.71 26.92 -2.89
C LYS A 393 22.77 27.47 -1.94
N GLU A 394 23.66 26.64 -1.42
CA GLU A 394 24.77 27.06 -0.54
C GLU A 394 25.76 27.93 -1.30
N ALA A 395 26.16 27.54 -2.51
CA ALA A 395 26.99 28.37 -3.37
C ALA A 395 26.33 29.74 -3.65
N VAL A 396 25.01 29.76 -3.85
CA VAL A 396 24.23 31.02 -4.00
C VAL A 396 24.17 31.81 -2.69
N ARG A 397 24.01 31.15 -1.54
CA ARG A 397 23.93 31.80 -0.22
C ARG A 397 25.27 32.41 0.18
N ALA A 398 26.39 31.71 -0.02
CA ALA A 398 27.75 32.21 0.17
C ALA A 398 27.99 33.45 -0.71
N LYS A 399 27.57 33.39 -1.98
CA LYS A 399 27.65 34.52 -2.92
C LYS A 399 26.77 35.72 -2.50
N ASN A 400 25.63 35.48 -1.85
CA ASN A 400 24.75 36.52 -1.32
C ASN A 400 25.25 37.11 0.01
N MET A 401 25.86 36.32 0.89
CA MET A 401 26.48 36.84 2.12
C MET A 401 27.68 37.74 1.81
N ALA A 402 28.47 37.40 0.79
CA ALA A 402 29.54 38.27 0.28
C ALA A 402 29.03 39.65 -0.21
N ARG A 403 27.76 39.78 -0.59
CA ARG A 403 27.12 41.05 -0.99
C ARG A 403 26.53 41.88 0.15
N ARG A 404 26.32 41.31 1.34
CA ARG A 404 25.59 41.99 2.42
C ARG A 404 26.43 43.02 3.21
N GLY A 405 27.73 43.14 2.92
CA GLY A 405 28.63 44.10 3.58
C GLY A 405 28.39 45.59 3.25
N PHE A 406 27.63 45.93 2.21
CA PHE A 406 27.46 47.33 1.79
C PHE A 406 26.05 47.62 1.28
N SER A 407 25.11 47.97 2.16
CA SER A 407 23.89 48.65 1.74
C SER A 407 23.68 49.92 2.54
N ALA A 408 24.09 51.05 1.97
CA ALA A 408 23.68 52.38 2.41
C ALA A 408 22.16 52.54 2.15
N GLN A 409 21.43 52.99 3.18
CA GLN A 409 20.02 53.35 3.07
C GLN A 409 19.89 54.65 2.28
N ILE A 410 19.62 54.55 0.98
CA ILE A 410 19.33 55.72 0.13
C ILE A 410 17.82 55.94 0.13
N ALA A 411 17.40 57.05 0.74
CA ALA A 411 16.03 57.55 0.75
C ALA A 411 15.54 57.82 -0.69
N LYS A 412 14.33 57.35 -1.01
CA LYS A 412 13.73 57.55 -2.35
C LYS A 412 13.29 59.01 -2.54
N PRO A 413 13.49 59.61 -3.73
CA PRO A 413 13.00 60.96 -4.04
C PRO A 413 11.47 61.01 -4.12
N ILE A 414 10.91 62.04 -3.49
CA ILE A 414 9.47 62.29 -3.40
C ILE A 414 9.00 62.92 -4.73
N ARG A 415 8.02 62.28 -5.39
CA ARG A 415 7.23 62.90 -6.47
C ARG A 415 6.27 63.94 -5.85
N PRO A 416 6.23 65.19 -6.34
CA PRO A 416 5.21 66.15 -5.93
C PRO A 416 3.86 65.74 -6.52
N GLY A 417 2.81 65.62 -5.69
CA GLY A 417 1.44 65.58 -6.18
C GLY A 417 0.53 64.43 -5.73
N GLN A 418 0.75 63.80 -4.57
CA GLN A 418 -0.32 63.01 -3.94
C GLN A 418 -0.45 63.33 -2.45
N HIS A 419 -1.67 63.75 -2.10
CA HIS A 419 -2.14 64.10 -0.76
C HIS A 419 -2.02 62.92 0.22
N PRO A 420 -1.69 63.16 1.50
CA PRO A 420 -1.71 62.12 2.52
C PRO A 420 -3.14 61.87 2.98
N LEU A 421 -3.69 60.68 2.73
CA LEU A 421 -4.78 60.16 3.53
C LEU A 421 -4.18 59.35 4.68
N SER A 422 -4.38 59.92 5.86
CA SER A 422 -4.12 59.33 7.18
C SER A 422 -4.82 57.99 7.32
N SER A 423 -4.07 56.94 7.67
CA SER A 423 -4.54 55.89 8.57
C SER A 423 -4.80 56.53 9.96
N PRO A 424 -5.70 56.05 10.82
CA PRO A 424 -5.78 54.64 11.24
C PRO A 424 -7.20 54.11 11.52
N ILE A 425 -7.34 52.79 11.71
CA ILE A 425 -7.89 52.17 12.94
C ILE A 425 -8.08 50.66 12.75
N SER A 426 -7.59 49.95 13.76
CA SER A 426 -7.76 48.54 14.09
C SER A 426 -9.23 48.21 14.39
N ILE A 427 -9.79 47.14 13.80
CA ILE A 427 -10.93 46.41 14.38
C ILE A 427 -10.71 44.89 14.27
N ARG A 428 -10.61 44.33 15.46
CA ARG A 428 -10.79 42.98 15.99
C ARG A 428 -12.02 42.21 15.43
N GLY A 429 -11.87 40.90 15.21
CA GLY A 429 -12.94 39.89 15.12
C GLY A 429 -12.48 38.69 14.29
N GLY A 430 -12.45 37.42 14.72
CA GLY A 430 -13.25 36.72 15.72
C GLY A 430 -14.27 35.82 15.02
N GLY A 431 -14.09 34.48 15.07
CA GLY A 431 -15.02 33.44 14.59
C GLY A 431 -14.29 32.43 13.71
N VAL A 432 -13.87 31.23 14.16
CA VAL A 432 -14.67 30.11 14.70
C VAL A 432 -15.89 29.82 13.85
N TYR A 433 -15.78 28.84 12.94
CA TYR A 433 -16.86 27.90 12.66
C TYR A 433 -16.29 26.51 12.38
N ALA A 434 -16.68 25.60 13.27
CA ALA A 434 -16.65 24.16 13.11
C ALA A 434 -17.92 23.67 12.40
N HIS A 435 -17.89 22.38 12.02
CA HIS A 435 -18.95 21.53 11.47
C HIS A 435 -19.25 21.73 9.97
N HIS A 436 -19.27 20.68 9.15
CA HIS A 436 -19.67 19.29 9.39
C HIS A 436 -18.70 18.25 8.82
#